data_AF-A0A8C5GPY8-F1
#
_entry.id   AF-A0A8C5GPY8-F1
#
_cell.length_a   1.000
_cell.length_b   1.000
_cell.length_c   1.000
_cell.angle_alpha   90.00
_cell.angle_beta   90.00
_cell.angle_gamma   90.00
#
_symmetry.space_group_name_H-M   'P 1'
#
loop_
_entity.id
_entity.type
_entity.pdbx_description
1 polymer ?
#
loop_
_entity_poly.entity_id
_entity_poly.type
_entity_poly.pdbx_seq_one_letter_code
_entity_poly.pdbx_strand_id
1 'polypeptide(L)'
;TDCTCLSLKHLNTLMNSSCTFIGSTPDLFWYKQEVNSYPKFILRRSRSSADNSPEFVKDRFDAELKDGSVPLMIQDLHVCDSAVYYCLILIYMPYGFAPQYNYFGL
;
A
#
# COMPACT_ATOMS: atom_id res chain seq x y z
N THR A 1 15.59 9.17 -16.65
CA THR A 1 15.94 7.86 -17.25
C THR A 1 14.66 7.21 -17.64
N ASP A 2 14.45 7.05 -18.94
CA ASP A 2 13.22 6.57 -19.53
C ASP A 2 13.10 5.05 -19.26
N CYS A 3 12.39 4.68 -18.21
CA CYS A 3 12.10 3.28 -17.94
C CYS A 3 11.02 2.86 -18.91
N THR A 4 11.40 2.31 -20.07
CA THR A 4 10.47 1.56 -20.92
C THR A 4 9.94 0.38 -20.11
N CYS A 5 8.73 0.55 -19.58
CA CYS A 5 8.11 -0.44 -18.71
C CYS A 5 7.78 -1.69 -19.52
N LEU A 6 8.70 -2.65 -19.51
CA LEU A 6 8.41 -4.01 -19.93
C LEU A 6 7.35 -4.56 -18.97
N SER A 7 6.16 -4.78 -19.52
CA SER A 7 5.03 -5.35 -18.81
C SER A 7 5.28 -6.84 -18.64
N LEU A 8 5.38 -7.32 -17.40
CA LEU A 8 5.35 -8.74 -17.09
C LEU A 8 3.89 -9.16 -17.08
N LYS A 9 3.26 -9.13 -18.27
CA LYS A 9 1.88 -9.55 -18.43
C LYS A 9 1.76 -10.99 -17.93
N HIS A 10 0.91 -11.22 -16.94
CA HIS A 10 0.60 -12.49 -16.26
C HIS A 10 1.29 -12.76 -14.92
N LEU A 11 1.99 -11.79 -14.32
CA LEU A 11 2.44 -11.90 -12.93
C LEU A 11 1.54 -11.07 -12.00
N ASN A 12 0.75 -11.77 -11.19
CA ASN A 12 -0.05 -11.19 -10.11
C ASN A 12 0.78 -11.37 -8.84
N THR A 13 1.22 -10.29 -8.19
CA THR A 13 1.91 -10.42 -6.91
C THR A 13 0.99 -9.94 -5.80
N LEU A 14 0.61 -10.89 -4.94
CA LEU A 14 0.09 -10.55 -3.62
C LEU A 14 1.29 -10.16 -2.77
N MET A 15 1.48 -8.85 -2.55
CA MET A 15 2.41 -8.44 -1.53
C MET A 15 1.73 -8.75 -0.20
N ASN A 16 2.08 -9.91 0.37
CA ASN A 16 1.57 -10.38 1.65
C ASN A 16 2.28 -9.62 2.79
N SER A 17 2.23 -8.29 2.72
CA SER A 17 2.74 -7.37 3.71
C SER A 17 1.65 -7.17 4.77
N SER A 18 1.63 -8.06 5.77
CA SER A 18 0.70 -7.95 6.88
C SER A 18 1.07 -6.73 7.73
N CYS A 19 0.45 -5.59 7.44
CA CYS A 19 0.46 -4.45 8.32
C CYS A 19 -0.51 -4.73 9.47
N THR A 20 -0.02 -5.45 10.50
CA THR A 20 -0.85 -6.01 11.57
C THR A 20 -1.04 -5.00 12.71
N PHE A 21 -2.27 -4.83 13.20
CA PHE A 21 -2.55 -4.01 14.39
C PHE A 21 -3.46 -4.72 15.39
N ILE A 22 -3.43 -4.28 16.64
CA ILE A 22 -4.33 -4.72 17.71
C ILE A 22 -5.06 -3.46 18.22
N GLY A 23 -6.37 -3.29 17.93
CA GLY A 23 -7.11 -2.12 18.39
C GLY A 23 -8.39 -1.76 17.62
N SER A 24 -9.03 -0.66 18.03
CA SER A 24 -10.26 -0.13 17.43
C SER A 24 -9.96 0.68 16.16
N THR A 25 -10.36 0.12 15.01
CA THR A 25 -10.53 0.78 13.71
C THR A 25 -9.38 1.70 13.26
N PRO A 26 -8.24 1.17 12.83
CA PRO A 26 -7.20 1.99 12.26
C PRO A 26 -7.51 2.36 10.81
N ASP A 27 -6.98 3.51 10.45
CA ASP A 27 -6.81 3.90 9.06
C ASP A 27 -5.44 3.39 8.59
N LEU A 28 -5.45 2.62 7.51
CA LEU A 28 -4.25 2.09 6.87
C LEU A 28 -4.00 2.83 5.57
N PHE A 29 -2.75 3.22 5.37
CA PHE A 29 -2.31 4.00 4.22
C PHE A 29 -1.14 3.29 3.55
N TRP A 30 -1.20 3.24 2.23
CA TRP A 30 -0.13 2.69 1.40
C TRP A 30 0.52 3.80 0.59
N TYR A 31 1.85 3.78 0.54
CA TYR A 31 2.65 4.68 -0.28
C TYR A 31 3.66 3.90 -1.12
N LYS A 32 3.97 4.41 -2.30
CA LYS A 32 5.04 3.92 -3.19
C LYS A 32 6.16 4.96 -3.22
N GLN A 33 7.40 4.57 -2.99
CA GLN A 33 8.57 5.43 -3.20
C GLN A 33 9.48 4.82 -4.27
N GLU A 34 9.58 5.52 -5.39
CA GLU A 34 10.53 5.20 -6.44
C GLU A 34 11.93 5.69 -6.07
N VAL A 35 12.96 5.14 -6.72
CA VAL A 35 14.37 5.50 -6.47
C VAL A 35 14.55 7.00 -6.64
N ASN A 36 15.14 7.65 -5.62
CA ASN A 36 15.37 9.10 -5.56
C ASN A 36 14.09 9.96 -5.62
N SER A 37 12.93 9.39 -5.32
CA SER A 37 11.64 10.10 -5.28
C SER A 37 11.10 10.21 -3.86
N TYR A 38 10.06 11.02 -3.68
CA TYR A 38 9.31 11.10 -2.43
C TYR A 38 8.19 10.04 -2.40
N PRO A 39 7.76 9.57 -1.20
CA PRO A 39 6.65 8.63 -1.11
C PRO A 39 5.35 9.23 -1.68
N LYS A 40 4.75 8.54 -2.65
CA LYS A 40 3.47 8.89 -3.27
C LYS A 40 2.35 8.07 -2.65
N PHE A 41 1.23 8.71 -2.36
CA PHE A 41 0.05 8.05 -1.81
C PHE A 41 -0.62 7.14 -2.84
N ILE A 42 -0.82 5.87 -2.48
CA ILE A 42 -1.50 4.86 -3.31
C ILE A 42 -2.97 4.80 -2.91
N LEU A 43 -3.25 4.44 -1.65
CA LEU A 43 -4.61 4.17 -1.19
C LEU A 43 -4.73 4.21 0.34
N ARG A 44 -5.97 4.37 0.80
CA ARG A 44 -6.40 4.24 2.20
C ARG A 44 -7.43 3.13 2.32
N ARG A 45 -7.30 2.31 3.37
CA ARG A 45 -8.34 1.36 3.79
C ARG A 45 -8.64 1.54 5.27
N SER A 46 -9.92 1.52 5.58
CA SER A 46 -10.45 1.45 6.93
C SER A 46 -11.68 0.55 6.94
N ARG A 47 -12.29 0.34 8.11
CA ARG A 47 -13.54 -0.42 8.19
C ARG A 47 -14.70 0.25 7.43
N SER A 48 -14.63 1.56 7.20
CA SER A 48 -15.70 2.36 6.61
C SER A 48 -15.32 3.04 5.28
N SER A 49 -14.05 3.02 4.89
CA SER A 49 -13.56 3.71 3.69
C SER A 49 -12.58 2.87 2.87
N ALA A 50 -12.69 3.01 1.55
CA ALA A 50 -11.79 2.40 0.58
C ALA A 50 -11.48 3.43 -0.51
N ASP A 51 -10.46 4.23 -0.27
CA ASP A 51 -10.10 5.35 -1.13
C ASP A 51 -8.80 5.04 -1.88
N ASN A 52 -8.77 5.29 -3.18
CA ASN A 52 -7.58 5.17 -4.01
C ASN A 52 -7.16 6.55 -4.51
N SER A 53 -5.85 6.73 -4.69
CA SER A 53 -5.30 7.89 -5.37
C SER A 53 -5.69 7.87 -6.85
N PRO A 54 -5.95 9.04 -7.48
CA PRO A 54 -6.24 9.12 -8.91
C PRO A 54 -5.12 8.54 -9.80
N GLU A 55 -3.87 8.58 -9.33
CA GLU A 55 -2.70 8.01 -10.02
C GLU A 55 -2.64 6.47 -9.91
N PHE A 56 -3.28 5.89 -8.88
CA PHE A 56 -3.21 4.47 -8.55
C PHE A 56 -4.62 3.86 -8.54
N VAL A 57 -5.14 3.62 -9.73
CA VAL A 57 -6.49 3.08 -9.96
C VAL A 57 -6.67 1.70 -9.32
N LYS A 58 -7.88 1.44 -8.83
CA LYS A 58 -8.23 0.23 -8.08
C LYS A 58 -7.98 -1.07 -8.88
N ASP A 59 -8.17 -1.03 -10.20
CA ASP A 59 -7.97 -2.21 -11.06
C ASP A 59 -6.52 -2.72 -11.02
N ARG A 60 -5.55 -1.84 -10.76
CA ARG A 60 -4.14 -2.21 -10.64
C ARG A 60 -3.64 -2.29 -9.22
N PHE A 61 -4.09 -1.39 -8.35
CA PHE A 61 -3.67 -1.30 -6.96
C PHE A 61 -4.89 -1.41 -6.05
N ASP A 62 -5.06 -2.57 -5.43
CA ASP A 62 -6.13 -2.79 -4.47
C ASP A 62 -5.59 -3.29 -3.14
N ALA A 63 -6.40 -3.15 -2.10
CA ALA A 63 -6.08 -3.64 -0.78
C ALA A 63 -7.36 -4.00 -0.05
N GLU A 64 -7.35 -5.14 0.63
CA GLU A 64 -8.50 -5.62 1.38
C GLU A 64 -8.13 -5.74 2.86
N LEU A 65 -9.03 -5.32 3.74
CA LEU A 65 -8.86 -5.51 5.17
C LEU A 65 -9.15 -6.98 5.53
N LYS A 66 -8.13 -7.69 6.02
CA LYS A 66 -8.20 -9.09 6.46
C LYS A 66 -7.70 -9.20 7.90
N ASP A 67 -8.60 -9.43 8.85
CA ASP A 67 -8.31 -9.75 10.27
C ASP A 67 -7.10 -9.01 10.87
N GLY A 68 -7.12 -7.68 10.76
CA GLY A 68 -6.07 -6.82 11.32
C GLY A 68 -4.89 -6.53 10.39
N SER A 69 -4.92 -7.03 9.14
CA SER A 69 -3.93 -6.79 8.08
C SER A 69 -4.57 -6.17 6.84
N VAL A 70 -3.79 -5.43 6.05
CA VAL A 70 -4.23 -4.88 4.75
C VAL A 70 -3.15 -5.15 3.70
N PRO A 71 -3.11 -6.36 3.12
CA PRO A 71 -2.19 -6.67 2.03
C PRO A 71 -2.47 -5.78 0.81
N LEU A 72 -1.40 -5.28 0.18
CA LEU A 72 -1.47 -4.56 -1.08
C LEU A 72 -1.39 -5.55 -2.24
N MET A 73 -2.44 -5.57 -3.06
CA MET A 73 -2.55 -6.37 -4.28
C MET A 73 -2.18 -5.50 -5.46
N ILE A 74 -1.14 -5.91 -6.19
CA ILE A 74 -0.70 -5.24 -7.41
C ILE A 74 -0.97 -6.17 -8.59
N GLN A 75 -1.88 -5.75 -9.47
CA GLN A 75 -2.21 -6.43 -10.71
C GLN A 75 -1.42 -5.82 -11.88
N ASP A 76 -1.18 -6.63 -12.90
CA ASP A 76 -0.36 -6.25 -14.06
C ASP A 76 0.99 -5.65 -13.65
N LEU A 77 1.85 -6.49 -13.07
CA LEU A 77 3.15 -6.07 -12.57
C LEU A 77 4.05 -5.61 -13.73
N HIS A 78 4.63 -4.43 -13.60
CA HIS A 78 5.65 -3.91 -14.50
C HIS A 78 7.00 -3.86 -13.77
N VAL A 79 8.11 -3.92 -14.53
CA VAL A 79 9.45 -3.69 -13.95
C VAL A 79 9.55 -2.30 -13.28
N CYS A 80 8.82 -1.31 -13.80
CA CYS A 80 8.69 0.03 -13.22
C CYS A 80 7.90 0.09 -11.90
N ASP A 81 7.22 -0.99 -11.51
CA ASP A 81 6.56 -1.07 -10.21
C ASP A 81 7.55 -1.41 -9.09
N SER A 82 8.78 -1.82 -9.40
CA SER A 82 9.85 -2.00 -8.41
C SER A 82 10.14 -0.69 -7.70
N ALA A 83 9.87 -0.68 -6.39
CA ALA A 83 9.90 0.48 -5.52
C ALA A 83 9.88 0.02 -4.06
N VAL A 84 10.14 0.96 -3.15
CA VAL A 84 9.90 0.73 -1.72
C VAL A 84 8.46 1.11 -1.40
N TYR A 85 7.71 0.17 -0.87
CA TYR A 85 6.34 0.39 -0.44
C TYR A 85 6.28 0.59 1.07
N TYR A 86 5.57 1.65 1.48
CA TYR A 86 5.41 2.03 2.87
C TYR A 86 3.97 1.82 3.28
N CYS A 87 3.80 1.18 4.43
CA CYS A 87 2.53 1.13 5.11
C CYS A 87 2.59 2.01 6.36
N LEU A 88 1.59 2.89 6.50
CA LEU A 88 1.31 3.65 7.71
C LEU A 88 0.00 3.16 8.32
N ILE A 89 0.02 2.91 9.62
CA ILE A 89 -1.17 2.60 10.41
C ILE A 89 -1.39 3.76 11.37
N LEU A 90 -2.58 4.37 11.33
CA LEU A 90 -3.02 5.33 12.34
C LEU A 90 -3.99 4.64 13.29
N ILE A 91 -3.58 4.50 14.55
CA ILE A 91 -4.43 3.98 15.62
C ILE A 91 -4.84 5.15 16.51
N TYR A 92 -6.15 5.27 16.74
CA TYR A 92 -6.70 6.17 17.74
C TYR A 92 -6.58 5.51 19.11
N MET A 93 -5.62 5.96 19.91
CA MET A 93 -5.52 5.61 21.32
C MET A 93 -6.26 6.65 22.16
N PRO A 94 -6.79 6.30 23.35
CA PRO A 94 -7.46 7.27 24.23
C PRO A 94 -6.58 8.45 24.64
N TYR A 95 -5.26 8.36 24.45
CA TYR A 95 -4.28 9.40 24.79
C TYR A 95 -3.59 10.06 23.57
N GLY A 96 -3.96 9.71 22.33
CA GLY A 96 -3.36 10.31 21.13
C GLY A 96 -3.21 9.38 19.92
N PHE A 97 -2.50 9.85 18.91
CA PHE A 97 -2.24 9.13 17.65
C PHE A 97 -0.86 8.48 17.70
N ALA A 98 -0.79 7.18 17.38
CA ALA A 98 0.48 6.45 17.24
C ALA A 98 0.65 5.92 15.81
N PRO A 99 1.58 6.45 15.00
CA PRO A 99 1.89 5.92 13.69
C PRO A 99 2.83 4.71 13.76
N GLN A 100 2.54 3.65 13.01
CA GLN A 100 3.46 2.52 12.81
C GLN A 100 3.90 2.46 11.33
N TYR A 101 5.20 2.29 11.09
CA TYR A 101 5.81 2.24 9.75
C TYR A 101 6.34 0.84 9.45
N ASN A 102 6.02 0.33 8.26
CA ASN A 102 6.60 -0.92 7.73
C ASN A 102 7.07 -0.71 6.29
N TYR A 103 8.19 -1.34 5.92
CA TYR A 103 8.88 -1.17 4.64
C TYR A 103 8.91 -2.48 3.88
N PHE A 104 8.59 -2.43 2.59
CA PHE A 104 8.59 -3.61 1.72
C PHE A 104 9.26 -3.27 0.40
N GLY A 105 10.18 -4.14 -0.04
CA GLY A 105 10.83 -4.03 -1.35
C GLY A 105 10.22 -5.02 -2.33
N LEU A 106 9.99 -4.56 -3.55
CA LEU A 106 9.51 -5.35 -4.69
C LEU A 106 10.58 -5.41 -5.78
#